data_AF-A0A495QSI0-F1
#
_entry.id   AF-A0A495QSI0-F1
#
_cell.length_a   1.000
_cell.length_b   1.000
_cell.length_c   1.000
_cell.angle_alpha   90.00
_cell.angle_beta   90.00
_cell.angle_gamma   90.00
#
_symmetry.space_group_name_H-M   'P 1'
#
loop_
_entity.id
_entity.type
_entity.pdbx_description
1 polymer ?
#
loop_
_entity_poly.entity_id
_entity_poly.type
_entity_poly.pdbx_seq_one_letter_code
_entity_poly.pdbx_strand_id
1 'polypeptide(L)' 'MSCEHLICARCSNPVVDGRCPTCRAARSELHRHGPSIPPALVLAALVALLFAALVLQSVYG' A
#
# COMPACT_ATOMS: atom_id res chain seq x y z
N MET A 1 1.24 -10.30 -5.75
CA MET A 1 1.64 -11.60 -5.20
C MET A 1 1.15 -11.66 -3.76
N SER A 2 0.11 -12.43 -3.47
CA SER A 2 -0.47 -12.51 -2.12
C SER A 2 0.25 -13.56 -1.29
N CYS A 3 0.50 -13.26 -0.01
CA CYS A 3 1.11 -14.21 0.94
C CYS A 3 0.28 -15.50 1.15
N GLU A 4 -0.99 -15.50 0.77
CA GLU A 4 -2.00 -16.52 1.12
C GLU A 4 -1.72 -17.93 0.57
N HIS A 5 -0.89 -18.06 -0.48
CA HIS A 5 -0.51 -19.35 -1.06
C HIS A 5 0.95 -19.74 -0.85
N LEU A 6 1.77 -18.91 -0.18
CA LEU A 6 3.18 -19.22 0.05
C LEU A 6 3.33 -20.09 1.31
N ILE A 7 3.90 -21.29 1.15
CA ILE A 7 4.30 -22.16 2.26
C ILE A 7 5.79 -22.01 2.51
N CYS A 8 6.18 -21.85 3.79
CA CYS A 8 7.58 -21.72 4.17
C CYS A 8 8.27 -23.09 4.22
N ALA A 9 9.34 -23.29 3.46
CA ALA A 9 10.12 -24.53 3.47
C ALA A 9 10.79 -24.86 4.82
N ARG A 10 10.95 -23.89 5.73
CA ARG A 10 11.60 -24.07 7.03
C ARG A 10 10.66 -24.59 8.11
N CYS A 11 9.38 -24.18 8.09
CA CYS A 11 8.41 -24.53 9.13
C CYS A 11 7.13 -25.18 8.59
N SER A 12 7.06 -25.41 7.27
CA SER A 12 5.96 -26.04 6.53
C SER A 12 4.59 -25.41 6.77
N ASN A 13 4.55 -24.17 7.26
CA ASN A 13 3.32 -23.43 7.53
C ASN A 13 3.15 -22.28 6.52
N PRO A 14 1.92 -21.76 6.37
CA PRO A 14 1.65 -20.56 5.60
C PRO A 14 2.51 -19.38 6.05
N VAL A 15 3.10 -18.65 5.10
CA VAL A 15 3.92 -17.46 5.37
C VAL A 15 3.08 -16.35 6.04
N VAL A 16 1.78 -16.32 5.77
CA VAL A 16 0.82 -15.40 6.43
C VAL A 16 0.82 -15.54 7.96
N ASP A 17 1.06 -16.72 8.52
CA ASP A 17 0.99 -16.92 9.98
C ASP A 17 2.18 -16.34 10.75
N GLY A 18 3.32 -16.11 10.08
CA GLY A 18 4.49 -15.48 10.71
C GLY A 18 5.11 -16.26 11.88
N ARG A 19 4.90 -17.59 11.96
CA ARG A 19 5.37 -18.46 13.07
C ARG A 19 6.89 -18.54 13.21
N CYS A 20 7.63 -18.33 12.12
CA CYS A 20 9.08 -18.47 12.06
C CYS A 20 9.79 -17.17 11.65
N PRO A 21 11.10 -16.96 11.96
CA PRO A 21 11.81 -15.74 11.57
C PRO A 21 11.87 -15.55 10.04
N THR A 22 12.08 -16.62 9.27
CA THR A 22 12.04 -16.59 7.79
C THR A 22 10.66 -16.18 7.27
N CYS A 23 9.60 -16.66 7.90
CA CYS A 23 8.21 -16.35 7.56
C CYS A 23 7.92 -14.87 7.77
N ARG A 24 8.38 -14.30 8.90
CA ARG A 24 8.23 -12.88 9.21
C ARG A 24 9.00 -11.99 8.24
N ALA A 25 10.23 -12.36 7.90
CA ALA A 25 11.03 -11.64 6.92
C ALA A 25 10.35 -11.62 5.54
N ALA A 26 9.94 -12.79 5.02
CA ALA A 26 9.24 -12.91 3.75
C ALA A 26 7.91 -12.13 3.74
N ARG A 27 7.15 -12.20 4.84
CA ARG A 27 5.90 -11.44 5.02
C ARG A 27 6.16 -9.93 5.02
N SER A 28 7.22 -9.47 5.68
CA SER A 28 7.60 -8.05 5.70
C SER A 28 8.05 -7.54 4.33
N GLU A 29 8.71 -8.38 3.54
CA GLU A 29 9.11 -8.11 2.16
C GLU A 29 7.88 -7.97 1.25
N LEU A 30 6.92 -8.92 1.37
CA LEU A 30 5.71 -8.92 0.55
C LEU A 30 4.72 -7.82 0.96
N HIS A 31 4.61 -7.50 2.25
CA HIS A 31 3.82 -6.36 2.74
C HIS A 31 4.56 -5.02 2.68
N ARG A 32 5.76 -4.97 2.10
CA ARG A 32 6.40 -3.70 1.67
C ARG A 32 5.69 -3.12 0.44
N HIS A 33 4.36 -3.24 0.36
CA HIS A 33 3.52 -2.59 -0.63
C HIS A 33 3.36 -1.11 -0.26
N GLY A 34 4.41 -0.34 -0.59
CA GLY A 34 4.39 1.11 -0.67
C GLY A 34 4.13 1.86 0.64
N PRO A 35 4.36 3.18 0.67
CA PRO A 35 3.79 4.00 1.73
C PRO A 35 2.29 3.71 1.79
N SER A 36 1.78 3.38 2.98
CA SER A 36 0.35 3.26 3.24
C SER A 36 -0.25 4.65 3.17
N ILE A 37 -0.35 5.21 1.95
CA ILE A 37 -0.98 6.50 1.72
C ILE A 37 -2.44 6.30 2.12
N PRO A 38 -2.93 6.96 3.18
CA PRO A 38 -4.31 6.80 3.57
C PRO A 38 -5.18 7.31 2.42
N PRO A 39 -6.28 6.63 2.08
CA PRO A 39 -7.15 7.04 0.97
C PRO A 39 -7.66 8.47 1.11
N ALA A 40 -7.76 8.98 2.34
CA ALA A 40 -8.08 10.38 2.63
C ALA A 40 -7.04 11.38 2.10
N LEU A 41 -5.74 11.03 2.10
CA LEU A 41 -4.68 11.90 1.57
C LEU A 41 -4.78 12.02 0.04
N VAL A 42 -5.10 10.92 -0.64
CA VAL A 42 -5.34 10.91 -2.08
C VAL A 42 -6.54 11.79 -2.42
N LEU A 43 -7.63 11.65 -1.66
CA LEU A 43 -8.83 12.46 -1.84
C LEU A 43 -8.56 13.95 -1.63
N ALA A 44 -7.84 14.30 -0.56
CA ALA A 44 -7.47 15.68 -0.27
C ALA A 44 -6.61 16.30 -1.39
N ALA A 45 -5.64 15.55 -1.92
CA ALA A 45 -4.80 16.01 -3.03
C ALA A 45 -5.63 16.24 -4.31
N LEU A 46 -6.56 15.34 -4.63
CA LEU A 46 -7.44 15.49 -5.78
C LEU A 46 -8.35 16.72 -5.65
N VAL A 47 -8.94 16.95 -4.48
CA VAL A 47 -9.78 18.13 -4.22
C VAL A 47 -8.96 19.41 -4.34
N ALA A 48 -7.75 19.45 -3.80
CA ALA A 48 -6.87 20.61 -3.89
C ALA A 48 -6.50 20.93 -5.35
N LEU A 49 -6.18 19.92 -6.16
CA LEU A 49 -5.91 20.09 -7.59
C LEU A 49 -7.12 20.60 -8.36
N LEU A 50 -8.31 20.10 -8.04
CA LEU A 50 -9.56 20.51 -8.68
C LEU A 50 -9.88 21.97 -8.36
N PHE A 51 -9.70 22.39 -7.10
CA PHE A 51 -9.81 23.80 -6.71
C PHE A 51 -8.80 24.69 -7.44
N ALA A 52 -7.54 24.28 -7.51
CA ALA A 52 -6.52 25.03 -8.23
C ALA A 52 -6.88 25.20 -9.71
N ALA A 53 -7.36 24.14 -10.36
CA ALA A 53 -7.79 24.19 -11.76
C ALA A 53 -8.97 25.15 -11.95
N LEU A 54 -9.99 25.11 -11.08
CA LEU A 54 -11.13 26.01 -11.14
C LEU A 54 -10.73 27.47 -10.94
N VAL A 55 -9.84 27.75 -9.98
CA VAL A 55 -9.32 29.11 -9.73
C VAL A 55 -8.56 29.60 -10.95
N LEU A 56 -7.65 28.79 -11.50
CA LEU A 56 -6.95 29.16 -12.73
C LEU A 56 -7.92 29.42 -13.88
N GLN A 57 -8.91 28.55 -14.07
CA GLN A 57 -9.90 28.73 -15.13
C GLN A 57 -10.73 30.00 -14.93
N SER A 58 -11.04 30.39 -13.69
CA SER A 58 -11.75 31.64 -13.40
C SER A 58 -10.91 32.91 -13.57
N VAL A 59 -9.58 32.80 -13.49
CA VAL A 59 -8.65 33.93 -13.61
C VAL A 59 -8.19 34.13 -15.05
N TYR A 60 -8.08 33.04 -15.82
CA TYR A 60 -7.60 33.06 -17.20
C TYR A 60 -8.68 32.88 -18.27
N GLY A 61 -9.91 32.52 -17.88
CA GLY A 61 -11.08 32.41 -18.77
C GLY A 61 -11.96 33.63 -18.66
#